data_AF-A0A4Y8LII4-F1
#
_entry.id   AF-A0A4Y8LII4-F1
#
_cell.length_a   1.000
_cell.length_b   1.000
_cell.length_c   1.000
_cell.angle_alpha   90.00
_cell.angle_beta   90.00
_cell.angle_gamma   90.00
#
_symmetry.space_group_name_H-M   'P 1'
#
loop_
_entity.id
_entity.type
_entity.pdbx_description
1 polymer ?
#
loop_
_entity_poly.entity_id
_entity_poly.type
_entity_poly.pdbx_seq_one_letter_code
_entity_poly.pdbx_strand_id
1 'polypeptide(L)'
;MNDAFFKKIENKTGVNMDQLFALANAFQHADFNDEKTVRKLVRQVASAAGKPVTKEMEEKIAKTVTAKGEKIDYQTLSNMINKK
;
A
#
# COMPACT_ATOMS: atom_id res chain seq x y z
N MET A 1 -15.66 6.99 8.48
CA MET A 1 -14.35 7.36 7.88
C MET A 1 -14.19 6.48 6.63
N ASN A 2 -14.37 7.03 5.42
CA ASN A 2 -14.02 6.47 4.10
C ASN A 2 -14.46 5.05 3.64
N ASP A 3 -15.59 4.50 4.10
CA ASP A 3 -16.14 3.21 3.60
C ASP A 3 -16.30 3.15 2.07
N ALA A 4 -16.60 4.29 1.43
CA ALA A 4 -16.74 4.39 -0.01
C ALA A 4 -15.41 4.18 -0.78
N PHE A 5 -14.28 4.52 -0.18
CA PHE A 5 -12.96 4.31 -0.78
C PHE A 5 -12.58 2.83 -0.70
N PHE A 6 -12.73 2.21 0.48
CA PHE A 6 -12.47 0.79 0.70
C PHE A 6 -13.35 -0.09 -0.19
N LYS A 7 -14.66 0.19 -0.24
CA LYS A 7 -15.60 -0.51 -1.14
C LYS A 7 -15.25 -0.37 -2.62
N LYS A 8 -14.77 0.79 -3.07
CA LYS A 8 -14.34 0.97 -4.46
C LYS A 8 -13.09 0.17 -4.78
N ILE A 9 -12.13 0.10 -3.86
CA ILE A 9 -10.95 -0.73 -4.05
C ILE A 9 -11.36 -2.20 -4.03
N GLU A 10 -12.14 -2.66 -3.04
CA GLU A 10 -12.64 -4.03 -2.94
C GLU A 10 -13.36 -4.46 -4.21
N ASN A 11 -14.29 -3.66 -4.73
CA ASN A 11 -15.00 -3.96 -5.98
C ASN A 11 -14.08 -3.98 -7.21
N LYS A 12 -13.02 -3.17 -7.23
CA LYS A 12 -12.11 -3.05 -8.37
C LYS A 12 -10.98 -4.08 -8.35
N THR A 13 -10.56 -4.50 -7.17
CA THR A 13 -9.41 -5.37 -6.96
C THR A 13 -9.79 -6.76 -6.48
N GLY A 14 -10.99 -6.96 -5.95
CA GLY A 14 -11.45 -8.20 -5.33
C GLY A 14 -10.82 -8.47 -3.97
N VAL A 15 -10.21 -7.46 -3.36
CA VAL A 15 -9.39 -7.62 -2.15
C VAL A 15 -10.22 -7.37 -0.90
N ASN A 16 -10.18 -8.30 0.04
CA ASN A 16 -10.85 -8.15 1.33
C ASN A 16 -10.18 -7.05 2.17
N MET A 17 -10.94 -5.98 2.42
CA MET A 17 -10.43 -4.80 3.13
C MET A 17 -10.19 -5.06 4.60
N ASP A 18 -10.97 -5.94 5.25
CA ASP A 18 -10.80 -6.27 6.66
C ASP A 18 -9.45 -6.95 6.91
N GLN A 19 -9.06 -7.89 6.03
CA GLN A 19 -7.74 -8.52 6.08
C GLN A 19 -6.62 -7.53 5.80
N LEU A 20 -6.83 -6.62 4.83
CA LEU A 20 -5.86 -5.57 4.52
C LEU A 20 -5.68 -4.59 5.69
N PHE A 21 -6.75 -4.28 6.40
CA PHE A 21 -6.77 -3.37 7.54
C PHE A 21 -6.07 -3.99 8.76
N ALA A 22 -6.33 -5.26 9.04
CA ALA A 22 -5.65 -6.02 10.08
C ALA A 22 -4.13 -6.09 9.83
N LEU A 23 -3.74 -6.30 8.57
CA LEU A 23 -2.33 -6.27 8.16
C LEU A 23 -1.74 -4.86 8.32
N ALA A 24 -2.43 -3.83 7.83
CA ALA A 24 -1.97 -2.44 7.96
C ALA A 24 -1.72 -2.07 9.44
N ASN A 25 -2.62 -2.44 10.34
CA ASN A 25 -2.46 -2.22 11.79
C ASN A 25 -1.25 -2.96 12.36
N ALA A 26 -1.01 -4.21 11.95
CA ALA A 26 0.17 -4.98 12.35
C ALA A 26 1.48 -4.34 11.85
N PHE A 27 1.42 -3.59 10.76
CA PHE A 27 2.57 -2.93 10.13
C PHE A 27 2.68 -1.43 10.42
N GLN A 28 1.77 -0.83 11.20
CA GLN A 28 1.89 0.58 11.60
C GLN A 28 3.19 0.88 12.38
N HIS A 29 3.79 -0.13 12.99
CA HIS A 29 5.07 -0.05 13.71
C HIS A 29 6.24 -0.65 12.91
N ALA A 30 6.03 -1.07 11.66
CA ALA A 30 7.08 -1.61 10.83
C ALA A 30 7.99 -0.47 10.33
N ASP A 31 9.29 -0.75 10.24
CA ASP A 31 10.25 0.21 9.69
C ASP A 31 10.14 0.22 8.16
N PHE A 32 9.53 1.28 7.63
CA PHE A 32 9.40 1.51 6.19
C PHE A 32 10.66 2.10 5.54
N ASN A 33 11.73 2.32 6.31
CA ASN A 33 13.02 2.79 5.77
C ASN A 33 13.86 1.66 5.18
N ASP A 34 13.64 0.42 5.60
CA ASP A 34 14.35 -0.75 5.08
C ASP A 34 13.62 -1.37 3.88
N GLU A 35 14.24 -1.28 2.69
CA GLU A 35 13.73 -1.85 1.45
C GLU A 35 13.43 -3.35 1.56
N LYS A 36 14.22 -4.10 2.34
CA LYS A 36 13.99 -5.54 2.54
C LYS A 36 12.70 -5.78 3.30
N THR A 37 12.47 -4.99 4.34
CA THR A 37 11.25 -5.02 5.16
C THR A 37 10.05 -4.65 4.29
N VAL A 38 10.12 -3.53 3.57
CA VAL A 38 9.05 -3.11 2.65
C VAL A 38 8.74 -4.18 1.59
N ARG A 39 9.75 -4.78 0.98
CA ARG A 39 9.54 -5.85 -0.03
C ARG A 39 8.83 -7.06 0.55
N LYS A 40 9.17 -7.45 1.78
CA LYS A 40 8.50 -8.55 2.50
C LYS A 40 7.04 -8.20 2.80
N LEU A 41 6.76 -6.95 3.19
CA LEU A 41 5.40 -6.46 3.43
C LEU A 41 4.56 -6.47 2.15
N VAL A 42 5.10 -5.96 1.04
CA VAL A 42 4.41 -5.95 -0.26
C VAL A 42 4.01 -7.36 -0.67
N ARG A 43 4.88 -8.36 -0.49
CA ARG A 43 4.56 -9.78 -0.75
C ARG A 43 3.45 -10.32 0.12
N GLN A 44 3.49 -10.01 1.42
CA GLN A 44 2.48 -10.48 2.37
C GLN A 44 1.11 -9.89 2.05
N VAL A 45 1.06 -8.58 1.77
CA VAL A 45 -0.17 -7.89 1.36
C VAL A 45 -0.67 -8.41 0.02
N ALA A 46 0.21 -8.59 -0.97
CA ALA A 46 -0.17 -9.10 -2.28
C ALA A 46 -0.72 -10.54 -2.22
N SER A 47 -0.13 -11.38 -1.37
CA SER A 47 -0.61 -12.75 -1.13
C SER A 47 -1.96 -12.76 -0.42
N ALA A 48 -2.15 -11.91 0.61
CA ALA A 48 -3.43 -11.75 1.29
C ALA A 48 -4.51 -11.17 0.36
N ALA A 49 -4.11 -10.28 -0.55
CA ALA A 49 -4.94 -9.69 -1.58
C ALA A 49 -5.23 -10.62 -2.77
N GLY A 50 -4.63 -11.82 -2.83
CA GLY A 50 -4.76 -12.72 -3.97
C GLY A 50 -4.29 -12.11 -5.30
N LYS A 51 -3.42 -11.09 -5.25
CA LYS A 51 -2.92 -10.36 -6.42
C LYS A 51 -1.46 -10.72 -6.66
N PRO A 52 -1.10 -11.36 -7.78
CA PRO A 52 0.29 -11.65 -8.08
C PRO A 52 1.05 -10.33 -8.32
N VAL A 53 2.14 -10.14 -7.61
CA VAL A 53 3.11 -9.06 -7.84
C VAL A 53 4.35 -9.65 -8.51
N THR A 54 4.79 -9.02 -9.59
CA THR A 54 6.05 -9.37 -10.25
C THR A 54 7.22 -8.73 -9.50
N LYS A 55 8.43 -9.27 -9.64
CA LYS A 55 9.64 -8.73 -8.99
C LYS A 55 9.86 -7.25 -9.31
N GLU A 56 9.59 -6.84 -10.54
CA GLU A 56 9.70 -5.44 -10.98
C GLU A 56 8.69 -4.53 -10.27
N MET A 57 7.45 -5.01 -10.11
CA MET A 57 6.41 -4.28 -9.39
C MET A 57 6.72 -4.19 -7.89
N GLU A 58 7.22 -5.26 -7.28
CA GLU A 58 7.70 -5.25 -5.89
C GLU A 58 8.82 -4.23 -5.70
N GLU A 59 9.81 -4.22 -6.60
CA GLU A 59 10.95 -3.29 -6.54
C GLU A 59 10.48 -1.84 -6.71
N LYS A 60 9.55 -1.59 -7.64
CA LYS A 60 8.98 -0.26 -7.84
C LYS A 60 8.19 0.22 -6.62
N ILE A 61 7.40 -0.66 -6.00
CA ILE A 61 6.67 -0.32 -4.77
C ILE A 61 7.64 -0.08 -3.63
N ALA A 62 8.61 -0.98 -3.42
CA ALA A 62 9.61 -0.86 -2.37
C ALA A 62 10.40 0.44 -2.49
N LYS A 63 10.95 0.72 -3.68
CA LYS A 63 11.64 1.99 -3.98
C LYS A 63 10.75 3.20 -3.78
N THR A 64 9.47 3.14 -4.16
CA THR A 64 8.56 4.28 -3.99
C THR A 64 8.24 4.52 -2.52
N VAL A 65 8.10 3.47 -1.71
CA VAL A 65 7.81 3.57 -0.28
C VAL A 65 9.05 4.04 0.48
N THR A 66 10.22 3.45 0.25
CA THR A 66 11.47 3.87 0.91
C THR A 66 11.92 5.26 0.44
N ALA A 67 11.87 5.57 -0.86
CA ALA A 67 12.24 6.89 -1.36
C ALA A 67 11.26 8.00 -0.95
N LYS A 68 10.01 7.67 -0.64
CA LYS A 68 9.02 8.63 -0.11
C LYS A 68 8.92 8.65 1.41
N GLY A 69 9.77 7.91 2.12
CA GLY A 69 9.85 7.94 3.60
C GLY A 69 9.98 9.35 4.17
N GLU A 70 10.52 10.31 3.39
CA GLU A 70 10.60 11.72 3.80
C GLU A 70 9.44 12.62 3.33
N LYS A 71 8.63 12.24 2.31
CA LYS A 71 7.67 13.17 1.66
C LYS A 71 6.40 12.52 1.08
N ILE A 72 5.78 11.56 1.77
CA ILE A 72 4.32 11.39 1.60
C ILE A 72 3.64 12.54 2.36
N ASP A 73 3.82 13.76 1.86
CA ASP A 73 3.08 14.91 2.33
C ASP A 73 1.63 14.74 1.86
N TYR A 74 0.70 14.86 2.80
CA TYR A 74 -0.74 14.91 2.56
C TYR A 74 -1.10 15.86 1.39
N GLN A 75 -0.35 16.94 1.22
CA GLN A 75 -0.49 17.88 0.11
C GLN A 75 -0.26 17.23 -1.27
N THR A 76 0.70 16.31 -1.38
CA THR A 76 1.00 15.61 -2.64
C THR A 76 -0.12 14.63 -3.00
N LEU A 77 -0.65 13.90 -2.02
CA LEU A 77 -1.82 13.04 -2.21
C LEU A 77 -3.06 13.85 -2.61
N SER A 78 -3.30 14.98 -1.93
CA SER A 78 -4.41 15.87 -2.25
C SER A 78 -4.32 16.39 -3.70
N ASN A 79 -3.14 16.78 -4.17
CA ASN A 79 -2.95 17.31 -5.52
C ASN A 79 -3.11 16.26 -6.62
N MET A 80 -2.78 14.99 -6.36
CA MET A 80 -3.02 13.89 -7.32
C MET A 80 -4.51 13.51 -7.40
N ILE A 81 -5.25 13.65 -6.30
CA ILE A 81 -6.69 13.35 -6.25
C ILE A 81 -7.51 14.50 -6.85
N ASN A 82 -7.05 15.75 -6.69
CA ASN A 82 -7.79 16.93 -7.14
C ASN A 82 -7.49 17.36 -8.58
N LYS A 83 -6.52 16.72 -9.26
CA LYS A 83 -6.36 16.88 -10.71
C LYS A 83 -7.37 16.00 -11.44
N LYS A 84 -8.50 16.62 -11.79
CA LYS A 84 -9.37 16.19 -12.88
C LYS A 84 -8.60 16.11 -14.20
#